data_AF-A0A6C0BIM4-F1
#
_entry.id   AF-A0A6C0BIM4-F1
#
_cell.length_a   1.000
_cell.length_b   1.000
_cell.length_c   1.000
_cell.angle_alpha   90.00
_cell.angle_beta   90.00
_cell.angle_gamma   90.00
#
_symmetry.space_group_name_H-M   'P 1'
#
loop_
_entity.id
_entity.type
_entity.pdbx_description
1 polymer ?
#
loop_
_entity_poly.entity_id
_entity_poly.type
_entity_poly.pdbx_seq_one_letter_code
_entity_poly.pdbx_strand_id
1 'polypeptide(L)'
;MTSQPYAMIYHDHETRTLQEGIRILHSIPNPILCYRQALSTTNPYSDIAYVKHILHDPANDLITLTFPPECCWVSNLRNSWNCKMVMYYKDVESSYIKEIIVMPSMNFDLMSHPVKIIMYTRGKMNIDIFFDVYLMKVRSKL
;
A
#
# COMPACT_ATOMS: atom_id res chain seq x y z
N MET A 1 -17.33 -9.45 -28.16
CA MET A 1 -17.94 -9.31 -26.82
C MET A 1 -16.86 -8.79 -25.88
N THR A 2 -16.91 -7.50 -25.57
CA THR A 2 -15.93 -6.77 -24.77
C THR A 2 -16.13 -7.10 -23.29
N SER A 3 -15.31 -7.99 -22.74
CA SER A 3 -15.26 -8.27 -21.30
C SER A 3 -14.83 -7.00 -20.56
N GLN A 4 -15.76 -6.41 -19.81
CA GLN A 4 -15.52 -5.19 -19.04
C GLN A 4 -14.40 -5.44 -18.00
N PRO A 5 -13.31 -4.64 -18.01
CA PRO A 5 -12.18 -4.79 -17.08
C PRO A 5 -12.55 -4.49 -15.61
N TYR A 6 -13.74 -3.94 -15.35
CA TYR A 6 -14.22 -3.58 -14.01
C TYR A 6 -14.73 -4.75 -13.17
N ALA A 7 -14.79 -5.98 -13.70
CA ALA A 7 -15.27 -7.16 -12.96
C ALA A 7 -14.22 -7.84 -12.06
N MET A 8 -12.97 -7.35 -12.02
CA MET A 8 -11.87 -8.03 -11.32
C MET A 8 -11.58 -7.51 -9.91
N ILE A 9 -12.00 -6.29 -9.58
CA ILE A 9 -11.67 -5.63 -8.32
C ILE A 9 -12.94 -5.45 -7.50
N TYR A 10 -12.95 -5.96 -6.27
CA TYR A 10 -13.97 -5.65 -5.28
C TYR A 10 -13.47 -4.48 -4.43
N HIS A 11 -14.22 -3.39 -4.37
CA HIS A 11 -13.90 -2.25 -3.53
C HIS A 11 -14.64 -2.37 -2.20
N ASP A 12 -13.87 -2.42 -1.11
CA ASP A 12 -14.41 -2.43 0.24
C ASP A 12 -14.10 -1.12 0.95
N HIS A 13 -15.17 -0.43 1.35
CA HIS A 13 -15.08 0.84 2.07
C HIS A 13 -15.11 0.68 3.59
N GLU A 14 -15.42 -0.52 4.09
CA GLU A 14 -15.54 -0.81 5.53
C GLU A 14 -14.23 -1.31 6.12
N THR A 15 -13.46 -2.11 5.37
CA THR A 15 -12.14 -2.60 5.83
C THR A 15 -11.20 -1.44 6.21
N ARG A 16 -10.54 -1.58 7.36
CA ARG A 16 -9.55 -0.61 7.86
C ARG A 16 -8.18 -1.22 8.14
N THR A 17 -8.08 -2.54 8.18
CA THR A 17 -6.83 -3.25 8.50
C THR A 17 -6.48 -4.29 7.44
N LEU A 18 -5.19 -4.58 7.31
CA LEU A 18 -4.67 -5.63 6.44
C LEU A 18 -5.17 -7.01 6.84
N GLN A 19 -5.28 -7.30 8.14
CA GLN A 19 -5.78 -8.59 8.59
C GLN A 19 -7.24 -8.81 8.15
N GLU A 20 -8.09 -7.79 8.28
CA GLU A 20 -9.46 -7.84 7.76
C GLU A 20 -9.48 -7.95 6.24
N GLY A 21 -8.63 -7.18 5.55
CA GLY A 21 -8.51 -7.21 4.10
C GLY A 21 -8.13 -8.59 3.57
N ILE A 22 -7.14 -9.26 4.17
CA ILE A 22 -6.76 -10.63 3.80
C ILE A 22 -7.94 -11.59 4.04
N ARG A 23 -8.65 -11.47 5.16
CA ARG A 23 -9.82 -12.31 5.45
C ARG A 23 -10.92 -12.13 4.39
N ILE A 24 -11.23 -10.89 4.03
CA ILE A 24 -12.28 -10.54 3.06
C ILE A 24 -11.88 -10.94 1.64
N LEU A 25 -10.60 -10.78 1.28
CA LEU A 25 -10.07 -11.21 -0.01
C LEU A 25 -10.43 -12.68 -0.31
N HIS A 26 -10.41 -13.56 0.70
CA HIS A 26 -10.75 -14.97 0.52
C HIS A 26 -12.26 -15.27 0.56
N SER A 27 -13.11 -14.36 1.02
CA SER A 27 -14.57 -14.54 1.05
C SER A 27 -15.30 -13.99 -0.18
N ILE A 28 -14.68 -13.05 -0.91
CA ILE A 28 -15.26 -12.45 -2.12
C ILE A 28 -15.00 -13.32 -3.37
N PRO A 29 -15.86 -13.26 -4.40
CA PRO A 29 -15.64 -13.97 -5.66
C PRO A 29 -14.51 -13.32 -6.49
N ASN A 30 -14.31 -12.01 -6.38
CA ASN A 30 -13.31 -11.28 -7.16
C ASN A 30 -11.87 -11.75 -6.83
N PRO A 31 -10.94 -11.69 -7.80
CA PRO A 31 -9.53 -12.03 -7.57
C PRO A 31 -8.77 -10.96 -6.78
N ILE A 32 -9.24 -9.71 -6.80
CA ILE A 32 -8.57 -8.56 -6.19
C ILE A 32 -9.55 -7.85 -5.25
N LEU A 33 -9.06 -7.49 -4.06
CA LEU A 33 -9.71 -6.61 -3.10
C LEU A 33 -8.99 -5.26 -3.10
N CYS A 34 -9.73 -4.16 -3.13
CA CYS A 34 -9.23 -2.81 -2.91
C CYS A 34 -9.86 -2.24 -1.64
N TYR A 35 -9.05 -1.75 -0.70
CA TYR A 35 -9.55 -1.06 0.50
C TYR A 35 -8.62 0.10 0.90
N ARG A 36 -9.10 0.99 1.75
CA ARG A 36 -8.31 2.13 2.26
C ARG A 36 -7.56 1.75 3.53
N GLN A 37 -6.22 1.82 3.48
CA GLN A 37 -5.37 1.72 4.66
C GLN A 37 -5.09 3.12 5.24
N ALA A 38 -5.12 3.21 6.56
CA ALA A 38 -4.56 4.31 7.33
C ALA A 38 -3.54 3.76 8.33
N LEU A 39 -2.35 4.34 8.39
CA LEU A 39 -1.30 3.98 9.34
C LEU A 39 -0.88 5.23 10.09
N SER A 40 -0.88 5.20 11.42
CA SER A 40 -0.42 6.32 12.25
C SER A 40 0.93 6.01 12.87
N THR A 41 1.87 6.94 12.79
CA THR A 41 3.14 6.82 13.52
C THR A 41 2.98 6.94 15.02
N THR A 42 1.84 7.46 15.50
CA THR A 42 1.52 7.61 16.93
C THR A 42 0.98 6.32 17.55
N ASN A 43 0.34 5.51 16.72
CA ASN A 43 -0.21 4.22 17.09
C ASN A 43 0.11 3.21 15.98
N PRO A 44 1.37 2.76 15.88
CA PRO A 44 1.75 1.79 14.85
C PRO A 44 0.99 0.47 15.00
N TYR A 45 0.50 0.16 16.20
CA TYR A 45 -0.28 -1.04 16.53
C TYR A 45 -1.76 -0.97 16.15
N SER A 46 -2.21 0.14 15.56
CA SER A 46 -3.58 0.25 14.99
C SER A 46 -3.88 -0.84 13.96
N ASP A 47 -2.84 -1.38 13.32
CA ASP A 47 -2.90 -2.57 12.49
C ASP A 47 -1.67 -3.46 12.74
N ILE A 48 -1.84 -4.47 13.59
CA ILE A 48 -0.77 -5.40 13.99
C ILE A 48 -0.15 -6.09 12.77
N ALA A 49 -0.93 -6.36 11.72
CA ALA A 49 -0.42 -7.00 10.52
C ALA A 49 0.51 -6.07 9.72
N TYR A 50 0.30 -4.76 9.78
CA TYR A 50 1.18 -3.76 9.15
C TYR A 50 2.37 -3.34 10.03
N VAL A 51 2.34 -3.50 11.35
CA VAL A 51 3.47 -3.15 12.24
C VAL A 51 4.80 -3.71 11.73
N LYS A 52 4.82 -4.98 11.34
CA LYS A 52 6.03 -5.66 10.82
C LYS A 52 6.56 -5.09 9.50
N HIS A 53 5.75 -4.27 8.83
CA HIS A 53 6.06 -3.64 7.56
C HIS A 53 6.48 -2.18 7.70
N ILE A 54 6.44 -1.60 8.91
CA ILE A 54 6.82 -0.22 9.17
C ILE A 54 8.13 -0.22 9.96
N LEU A 55 9.14 0.49 9.44
CA LEU A 55 10.39 0.76 10.12
C LEU A 55 10.53 2.27 10.34
N HIS A 56 10.67 2.67 11.60
CA HIS A 56 10.93 4.05 11.99
C HIS A 56 12.43 4.24 12.24
N ASP A 57 13.02 5.23 11.61
CA ASP A 57 14.39 5.66 11.84
C ASP A 57 14.40 7.15 12.20
N PRO A 58 14.22 7.48 13.50
CA PRO A 58 14.18 8.87 13.96
C PRO A 58 15.53 9.59 13.80
N ALA A 59 16.65 8.87 13.80
CA ALA A 59 17.96 9.48 13.68
C ALA A 59 18.17 10.10 12.29
N ASN A 60 17.53 9.52 11.26
CA ASN A 60 17.60 9.99 9.88
C ASN A 60 16.32 10.70 9.42
N ASP A 61 15.34 10.92 10.30
CA ASP A 61 14.02 11.46 9.94
C ASP A 61 13.31 10.65 8.84
N LEU A 62 13.33 9.32 8.96
CA LEU A 62 12.77 8.40 7.95
C LEU A 62 11.72 7.46 8.51
N ILE A 63 10.72 7.19 7.70
CA ILE A 63 9.81 6.04 7.85
C ILE A 63 9.89 5.22 6.57
N THR A 64 10.14 3.92 6.72
CA THR A 64 10.08 2.97 5.62
C THR A 64 8.86 2.08 5.78
N LEU A 65 8.03 2.01 4.74
CA LEU A 65 6.91 1.09 4.64
C LEU A 65 7.23 0.03 3.59
N THR A 66 7.03 -1.24 3.93
CA THR A 66 7.06 -2.36 2.99
C THR A 66 5.65 -2.93 2.83
N PHE A 67 5.49 -3.93 1.96
CA PHE A 67 4.18 -4.48 1.64
C PHE A 67 4.13 -5.98 1.87
N PRO A 68 2.95 -6.51 2.26
CA PRO A 68 2.75 -7.95 2.36
C PRO A 68 2.75 -8.61 0.97
N PRO A 69 3.05 -9.91 0.86
CA PRO A 69 3.10 -10.63 -0.42
C PRO A 69 1.80 -10.58 -1.24
N GLU A 70 0.66 -10.46 -0.58
CA GLU A 70 -0.67 -10.34 -1.19
C GLU A 70 -0.88 -8.98 -1.85
N CYS A 71 -0.10 -7.95 -1.46
CA CYS A 71 -0.21 -6.62 -2.03
C CYS A 71 0.35 -6.60 -3.46
N CYS A 72 -0.52 -6.45 -4.44
CA CYS A 72 -0.14 -6.38 -5.85
C CYS A 72 0.02 -4.93 -6.35
N TRP A 73 -0.63 -3.97 -5.69
CA TRP A 73 -0.62 -2.57 -6.09
C TRP A 73 -1.02 -1.65 -4.93
N VAL A 74 -0.55 -0.40 -4.95
CA VAL A 74 -1.01 0.70 -4.08
C VAL A 74 -1.26 1.97 -4.89
N SER A 75 -2.29 2.72 -4.50
CA SER A 75 -2.63 3.99 -5.14
C SER A 75 -3.03 5.05 -4.11
N ASN A 76 -3.24 6.29 -4.56
CA ASN A 76 -3.73 7.40 -3.73
C ASN A 76 -2.95 7.58 -2.42
N LEU A 77 -1.62 7.40 -2.47
CA LEU A 77 -0.72 7.55 -1.34
C LEU A 77 -0.61 9.02 -0.94
N ARG A 78 -0.93 9.31 0.32
CA ARG A 78 -0.86 10.64 0.92
C ARG A 78 -0.42 10.54 2.37
N ASN A 79 0.06 11.65 2.92
CA ASN A 79 0.36 11.76 4.34
C ASN A 79 -0.13 13.09 4.91
N SER A 80 -0.38 13.15 6.23
CA SER A 80 -0.99 14.31 6.91
C SER A 80 -0.13 15.58 6.89
N TRP A 81 1.16 15.48 6.60
CA TRP A 81 2.12 16.59 6.66
C TRP A 81 2.72 16.98 5.30
N ASN A 82 2.24 16.41 4.19
CA ASN A 82 2.84 16.55 2.85
C ASN A 82 4.36 16.28 2.84
N CYS A 83 4.83 15.37 3.68
CA CYS A 83 6.21 14.90 3.71
C CYS A 83 6.60 14.32 2.34
N LYS A 84 7.87 14.52 1.95
CA LYS A 84 8.41 13.93 0.72
C LYS A 84 8.36 12.42 0.85
N MET A 85 7.82 11.75 -0.17
CA MET A 85 7.75 10.30 -0.26
C MET A 85 8.44 9.83 -1.55
N VAL A 86 9.13 8.70 -1.46
CA VAL A 86 9.77 8.02 -2.58
C VAL A 86 9.28 6.57 -2.58
N MET A 87 8.69 6.13 -3.69
CA MET A 87 8.18 4.78 -3.85
C MET A 87 9.10 3.99 -4.78
N TYR A 88 9.43 2.78 -4.36
CA TYR A 88 10.11 1.78 -5.16
C TYR A 88 9.11 0.71 -5.57
N TYR A 89 9.08 0.38 -6.86
CA TYR A 89 8.20 -0.64 -7.41
C TYR A 89 8.94 -1.52 -8.40
N LYS A 90 8.49 -2.77 -8.53
CA LYS A 90 8.95 -3.67 -9.58
C LYS A 90 8.07 -3.50 -10.81
N ASP A 91 8.71 -3.06 -11.89
CA ASP A 91 8.09 -2.91 -13.20
C ASP A 91 7.73 -4.29 -13.77
N VAL A 92 6.50 -4.46 -14.26
CA VAL A 92 6.01 -5.77 -14.70
C VAL A 92 6.68 -6.21 -16.01
N GLU A 93 6.96 -5.28 -16.91
CA GLU A 93 7.53 -5.59 -18.24
C GLU A 93 9.02 -5.90 -18.15
N SER A 94 9.78 -5.05 -17.45
CA SER A 94 11.23 -5.13 -17.40
C SER A 94 11.77 -5.89 -16.17
N SER A 95 10.91 -6.18 -15.18
CA SER A 95 11.29 -6.78 -13.90
C SER A 95 12.29 -5.97 -13.06
N TYR A 96 12.69 -4.77 -13.50
CA TYR A 96 13.59 -3.90 -12.74
C TYR A 96 12.85 -3.13 -11.65
N ILE A 97 13.60 -2.76 -10.59
CA ILE A 97 13.11 -1.84 -9.56
C ILE A 97 13.25 -0.42 -10.10
N LYS A 98 12.14 0.31 -10.12
CA LYS A 98 12.07 1.73 -10.49
C LYS A 98 11.74 2.55 -9.25
N GLU A 99 12.19 3.81 -9.26
CA GLU A 99 11.95 4.80 -8.22
C GLU A 99 11.03 5.90 -8.75
N ILE A 100 10.10 6.37 -7.92
CA ILE A 100 9.29 7.55 -8.22
C ILE A 100 9.09 8.42 -6.99
N ILE A 101 9.15 9.74 -7.17
CA ILE A 101 8.81 10.70 -6.13
C ILE A 101 7.29 10.84 -6.09
N VAL A 102 6.71 10.64 -4.91
CA VAL A 102 5.27 10.77 -4.68
C VAL A 102 4.92 12.20 -4.31
N MET A 103 4.16 12.84 -5.19
CA MET A 103 3.55 14.14 -4.92
C MET A 103 2.19 13.97 -4.24
N PRO A 104 1.75 14.90 -3.37
CA PRO A 104 0.51 14.78 -2.58
C PRO A 104 -0.78 14.53 -3.39
N SER A 105 -0.82 14.98 -4.64
CA SER A 105 -1.96 14.84 -5.55
C SER A 105 -1.76 13.77 -6.63
N MET A 106 -0.70 12.97 -6.52
CA MET A 106 -0.37 12.00 -7.55
C MET A 106 -1.22 10.73 -7.38
N ASN A 107 -2.06 10.45 -8.37
CA ASN A 107 -2.68 9.15 -8.50
C ASN A 107 -1.74 8.26 -9.31
N PHE A 108 -1.13 7.27 -8.64
CA PHE A 108 -0.28 6.30 -9.29
C PHE A 108 -1.10 5.12 -9.77
N ASP A 109 -1.55 5.21 -11.02
CA ASP A 109 -2.14 4.10 -11.75
C ASP A 109 -1.06 3.27 -12.46
N LEU A 110 -0.04 2.88 -11.69
CA LEU A 110 1.03 2.01 -12.17
C LEU A 110 0.65 0.59 -11.74
N MET A 111 0.16 -0.23 -12.68
CA MET A 111 0.03 -1.69 -12.50
C MET A 111 1.41 -2.31 -12.23
N SER A 112 1.88 -2.17 -11.00
CA SER A 112 3.25 -2.40 -10.60
C SER A 112 3.29 -2.91 -9.17
N HIS A 113 4.20 -3.84 -8.90
CA HIS A 113 4.29 -4.49 -7.60
C HIS A 113 5.07 -3.57 -6.65
N PRO A 114 4.43 -3.05 -5.58
CA PRO A 114 5.08 -2.11 -4.70
C PRO A 114 6.13 -2.85 -3.85
N VAL A 115 7.34 -2.29 -3.77
CA VAL A 115 8.44 -2.89 -2.99
C VAL A 115 8.52 -2.20 -1.63
N LYS A 116 8.67 -0.88 -1.63
CA LYS A 116 8.70 -0.07 -0.40
C LYS A 116 8.39 1.39 -0.69
N ILE A 117 7.97 2.11 0.34
CA ILE A 117 7.91 3.56 0.37
C ILE A 117 8.91 4.05 1.42
N ILE A 118 9.67 5.08 1.09
CA ILE A 118 10.49 5.83 2.04
C ILE A 118 9.88 7.22 2.17
N MET A 119 9.55 7.61 3.40
CA MET A 119 9.06 8.94 3.75
C MET A 119 10.10 9.70 4.53
N TYR A 120 10.36 10.94 4.12
CA TYR A 120 11.24 11.87 4.82
C TYR A 120 10.40 12.77 5.73
N THR A 121 10.44 12.51 7.03
CA THR A 121 9.57 13.14 8.04
C THR A 121 10.01 14.57 8.36
N ARG A 122 11.31 14.89 8.25
CA ARG A 122 11.89 16.20 8.57
C ARG A 122 11.53 16.65 9.99
N GLY A 123 11.69 15.78 10.98
CA GLY A 123 11.38 16.04 12.39
C GLY A 123 9.88 16.11 12.71
N LYS A 124 8.99 15.84 11.75
CA LYS A 124 7.55 15.77 12.02
C LYS A 124 7.23 14.50 12.81
N MET A 125 6.72 14.72 14.02
CA MET A 125 6.11 13.70 14.84
C MET A 125 4.63 13.60 14.49
N ASN A 126 4.04 12.42 14.63
CA ASN A 126 2.60 12.18 14.43
C ASN A 126 2.16 12.35 12.97
N ILE A 127 2.69 11.51 12.09
CA ILE A 127 2.30 11.44 10.69
C ILE A 127 1.29 10.30 10.52
N ASP A 128 0.20 10.59 9.82
CA ASP A 128 -0.71 9.58 9.33
C ASP A 128 -0.47 9.38 7.83
N ILE A 129 -0.35 8.12 7.42
CA ILE A 129 -0.12 7.68 6.06
C ILE A 129 -1.40 7.01 5.58
N PHE A 130 -1.90 7.42 4.43
CA PHE A 130 -3.12 6.85 3.85
C PHE A 130 -2.86 6.42 2.41
N PHE A 131 -3.33 5.23 2.04
CA PHE A 131 -3.24 4.73 0.67
C PHE A 131 -4.33 3.69 0.42
N ASP A 132 -4.66 3.48 -0.84
CA ASP A 132 -5.50 2.34 -1.24
C ASP A 132 -4.59 1.15 -1.48
N VAL A 133 -4.96 0.00 -0.90
CA VAL A 133 -4.24 -1.26 -1.01
C VAL A 133 -5.03 -2.20 -1.89
N TYR A 134 -4.37 -2.74 -2.90
CA TYR A 134 -4.91 -3.81 -3.73
C TYR A 134 -4.27 -5.13 -3.33
N LEU A 135 -5.07 -6.01 -2.75
CA LEU A 135 -4.67 -7.37 -2.41
C LEU A 135 -5.14 -8.33 -3.49
N MET A 136 -4.27 -9.22 -3.94
CA MET A 136 -4.57 -10.25 -4.92
C MET A 136 -4.48 -11.62 -4.27
N LYS A 137 -5.42 -12.52 -4.61
CA LYS A 137 -5.35 -13.93 -4.22
C LYS A 137 -4.06 -14.53 -4.77
N VAL A 138 -3.09 -14.80 -3.90
CA VAL A 138 -1.89 -15.54 -4.26
C VAL A 138 -2.35 -16.98 -4.53
N ARG A 139 -2.29 -17.42 -5.80
CA ARG A 139 -2.50 -18.83 -6.11
C ARG A 139 -1.35 -19.59 -5.47
N SER A 140 -1.60 -20.25 -4.34
CA SER A 140 -0.67 -21.22 -3.79
C SER A 140 -0.34 -22.21 -4.91
N LYS A 141 0.95 -22.35 -5.23
CA LYS A 141 1.42 -23.47 -6.06
C LYS A 141 1.10 -24.75 -5.27
N LEU A 142 -0.03 -25.37 -5.58
CA LEU A 142 -0.31 -26.77 -5.26
C LEU A 142 0.52 -27.65 -6.21
#